data_AF-A0A6I4QMH6-F1
#
_entry.id   AF-A0A6I4QMH6-F1
#
_cell.length_a   1.000
_cell.length_b   1.000
_cell.length_c   1.000
_cell.angle_alpha   90.00
_cell.angle_beta   90.00
_cell.angle_gamma   90.00
#
_symmetry.space_group_name_H-M   'P 1'
#
loop_
_entity.id
_entity.type
_entity.pdbx_description
1 polymer ?
#
loop_
_entity_poly.entity_id
_entity_poly.type
_entity_poly.pdbx_seq_one_letter_code
_entity_poly.pdbx_strand_id
1 'polypeptide(L)'
;MLTLSVILPDNTPWACNAFYVFDEQPMHLYFLSELKTQHAKAMLIQPQVAGTISVTPKTIAQIQGIQFQAKATQLQNEQAKQAYGQYYRAFPFARVIKAPIWELELQSIKMTNNLLGFANKTYWIKQQNT
;
A
#
# COMPACT_ATOMS: atom_id res chain seq x y z
N MET A 1 0.18 -9.64 3.52
CA MET A 1 1.27 -8.96 2.78
C MET A 1 0.65 -7.97 1.82
N LEU A 2 1.31 -6.85 1.51
CA LEU A 2 0.85 -5.92 0.48
C LEU A 2 1.34 -6.42 -0.88
N THR A 3 0.43 -6.50 -1.85
CA THR A 3 0.74 -6.64 -3.27
C THR A 3 0.36 -5.35 -3.98
N LEU A 4 1.31 -4.75 -4.67
CA LEU A 4 1.16 -3.48 -5.38
C LEU A 4 1.33 -3.71 -6.88
N SER A 5 0.45 -3.13 -7.67
CA SER A 5 0.50 -3.09 -9.13
C SER A 5 0.75 -1.66 -9.59
N VAL A 6 1.74 -1.51 -10.47
CA VAL A 6 2.15 -0.25 -11.10
C VAL A 6 2.06 -0.37 -12.62
N ILE A 7 2.08 0.76 -13.31
CA ILE A 7 2.21 0.82 -14.77
C ILE A 7 3.63 1.28 -15.10
N LEU A 8 4.36 0.47 -15.87
CA LEU A 8 5.70 0.81 -16.35
C LEU A 8 5.63 1.86 -17.49
N PRO A 9 6.75 2.53 -17.84
CA PRO A 9 6.76 3.56 -18.89
C PRO A 9 6.28 3.10 -20.27
N ASP A 10 6.37 1.80 -20.57
CA ASP A 10 5.89 1.18 -21.80
C ASP A 10 4.40 0.76 -21.72
N ASN A 11 3.67 1.24 -20.72
CA ASN A 11 2.28 0.91 -20.40
C ASN A 11 2.04 -0.56 -20.03
N THR A 12 3.07 -1.31 -19.68
CA THR A 12 2.90 -2.69 -19.18
C THR A 12 2.64 -2.72 -17.68
N PRO A 13 1.74 -3.59 -17.18
CA PRO A 13 1.52 -3.74 -15.75
C PRO A 13 2.67 -4.52 -15.10
N TRP A 14 3.07 -4.10 -13.90
CA TRP A 14 4.04 -4.81 -13.08
C TRP A 14 3.53 -4.95 -11.64
N ALA A 15 3.77 -6.10 -11.02
CA ALA A 15 3.38 -6.35 -9.63
C ALA A 15 4.60 -6.55 -8.72
N CYS A 16 4.55 -6.05 -7.50
CA CYS A 16 5.53 -6.32 -6.46
C CYS A 16 4.85 -6.60 -5.11
N ASN A 17 5.62 -7.19 -4.20
CA ASN A 17 5.19 -7.42 -2.83
C ASN A 17 6.03 -6.58 -1.88
N ALA A 18 5.40 -6.10 -0.80
CA ALA A 18 6.09 -5.35 0.24
C ALA A 18 5.51 -5.62 1.63
N PHE A 19 6.35 -5.42 2.65
CA PHE A 19 5.88 -5.19 4.01
C PHE A 19 5.41 -3.75 4.14
N TYR A 20 4.30 -3.56 4.84
CA TYR A 20 3.69 -2.25 5.02
C TYR A 20 3.32 -2.00 6.48
N VAL A 21 3.22 -0.72 6.85
CA VAL A 21 2.56 -0.24 8.07
C VAL A 21 1.37 0.60 7.65
N PHE A 22 0.24 0.47 8.35
CA PHE A 22 -0.94 1.29 8.12
C PHE A 22 -0.99 2.43 9.12
N ASP A 23 -1.15 3.65 8.64
CA ASP A 23 -1.44 4.84 9.42
C ASP A 23 -2.91 5.22 9.21
N GLU A 24 -3.70 5.07 10.27
CA GLU A 24 -5.15 5.21 10.24
C GLU A 24 -5.59 6.66 10.06
N GLN A 25 -4.86 7.63 10.63
CA GLN A 25 -5.30 9.02 10.69
C GLN A 25 -5.28 9.75 9.34
N PRO A 26 -4.33 9.46 8.42
CA PRO A 26 -4.42 9.89 7.03
C PRO A 26 -4.93 8.79 6.08
N MET A 27 -5.21 7.57 6.56
CA MET A 27 -5.52 6.38 5.74
C MET A 27 -4.39 6.05 4.75
N HIS A 28 -3.14 6.03 5.23
CA HIS A 28 -1.96 5.79 4.41
C HIS A 28 -1.35 4.40 4.69
N LEU A 29 -0.72 3.81 3.67
CA LEU A 29 0.17 2.67 3.85
C LEU A 29 1.62 3.12 3.64
N TYR A 30 2.49 2.84 4.59
CA TYR A 30 3.93 3.08 4.47
C TYR A 30 4.68 1.80 4.11
N PHE A 31 5.59 1.88 3.15
CA PHE A 31 6.48 0.79 2.79
C PHE A 31 7.86 1.29 2.33
N LEU A 32 8.85 0.41 2.38
CA LEU A 32 10.21 0.70 1.93
C LEU A 32 10.45 0.16 0.53
N SER A 33 11.08 0.96 -0.33
CA SER A 33 11.58 0.51 -1.63
C SER A 33 12.74 1.35 -2.12
N GLU A 34 13.79 0.69 -2.62
CA GLU A 34 14.92 1.36 -3.26
C GLU A 34 14.53 1.95 -4.62
N LEU A 35 15.04 3.15 -4.94
CA LEU A 35 14.76 3.86 -6.19
C LEU A 35 15.22 3.12 -7.45
N LYS A 36 16.10 2.12 -7.31
CA LYS A 36 16.57 1.32 -8.46
C LYS A 36 15.57 0.26 -8.92
N THR A 37 14.57 -0.06 -8.10
CA THR A 37 13.55 -1.08 -8.42
C THR A 37 12.62 -0.59 -9.54
N GLN A 38 12.06 -1.52 -10.32
CA GLN A 38 11.14 -1.19 -11.41
C GLN A 38 9.91 -0.43 -10.91
N HIS A 39 9.31 -0.87 -9.80
CA HIS A 39 8.12 -0.24 -9.26
C HIS A 39 8.40 1.15 -8.66
N ALA A 40 9.54 1.36 -7.99
CA ALA A 40 9.90 2.71 -7.53
C ALA A 40 10.09 3.68 -8.69
N LYS A 41 10.80 3.26 -9.76
CA LYS A 41 10.94 4.07 -10.98
C LYS A 41 9.60 4.38 -11.63
N ALA A 42 8.70 3.40 -11.69
CA ALA A 42 7.36 3.57 -12.23
C ALA A 42 6.54 4.57 -11.41
N MET A 43 6.53 4.45 -10.08
CA MET A 43 5.77 5.35 -9.20
C MET A 43 6.26 6.80 -9.24
N LEU A 44 7.55 7.05 -9.51
CA LEU A 44 8.06 8.41 -9.70
C LEU A 44 7.47 9.10 -10.95
N ILE A 45 7.12 8.32 -11.98
CA ILE A 45 6.60 8.82 -13.25
C ILE A 45 5.07 8.82 -13.24
N GLN A 46 4.47 7.69 -12.85
CA GLN A 46 3.04 7.45 -12.76
C GLN A 46 2.69 7.03 -11.32
N PRO A 47 2.32 7.98 -10.44
CA PRO A 47 2.10 7.68 -9.02
C PRO A 47 0.77 6.97 -8.76
N GLN A 48 -0.13 6.85 -9.74
CA GLN A 48 -1.38 6.13 -9.57
C GLN A 48 -1.13 4.63 -9.60
N VAL A 49 -1.50 3.96 -8.51
CA VAL A 49 -1.24 2.54 -8.30
C VAL A 49 -2.51 1.83 -7.82
N ALA A 50 -2.53 0.52 -7.99
CA ALA A 50 -3.57 -0.33 -7.42
C ALA A 50 -2.92 -1.42 -6.57
N GLY A 51 -3.64 -1.99 -5.62
CA GLY A 51 -3.08 -3.05 -4.80
C GLY A 51 -4.10 -3.89 -4.09
N THR A 52 -3.59 -4.94 -3.45
CA THR A 52 -4.38 -5.80 -2.57
C THR A 52 -3.63 -6.07 -1.28
N ILE A 53 -4.40 -6.25 -0.21
CA ILE A 53 -3.92 -6.81 1.05
C ILE A 53 -4.92 -7.88 1.43
N SER A 54 -4.46 -9.12 1.60
CA SER A 54 -5.30 -10.24 1.99
C SER A 54 -4.68 -11.03 3.14
N VAL A 55 -5.58 -11.62 3.94
CA VAL A 55 -5.23 -12.67 4.88
C VAL A 55 -5.22 -13.98 4.10
N THR A 56 -4.20 -14.82 4.29
CA THR A 56 -4.15 -16.16 3.67
C THR A 56 -5.29 -17.01 4.23
N PRO A 57 -6.34 -17.32 3.44
CA PRO A 57 -7.49 -18.05 3.94
C PRO A 57 -7.22 -19.56 3.91
N LYS A 58 -7.73 -20.32 4.89
CA LYS A 58 -7.74 -21.80 4.81
C LYS A 58 -9.02 -22.33 4.17
N THR A 59 -10.09 -21.54 4.19
CA THR A 59 -11.38 -21.86 3.57
C THR A 59 -11.99 -20.62 2.91
N ILE A 60 -12.93 -20.81 1.99
CA ILE A 60 -13.64 -19.71 1.31
C ILE A 60 -14.35 -18.78 2.31
N ALA A 61 -14.91 -19.34 3.39
CA ALA A 61 -15.57 -18.57 4.44
C ALA A 61 -14.63 -17.59 5.17
N GLN A 62 -13.31 -17.83 5.11
CA GLN A 62 -12.28 -17.02 5.77
C GLN A 62 -11.67 -15.96 4.85
N ILE A 63 -12.14 -15.81 3.60
CA ILE A 63 -11.62 -14.80 2.69
C ILE A 63 -11.84 -13.41 3.29
N GLN A 64 -10.72 -12.72 3.51
CA GLN A 64 -10.67 -11.36 4.00
C GLN A 64 -9.57 -10.59 3.30
N GLY A 65 -9.88 -9.38 2.88
CA GLY A 65 -8.90 -8.48 2.32
C GLY A 65 -9.52 -7.27 1.65
N ILE A 66 -8.65 -6.42 1.14
CA ILE A 66 -9.00 -5.23 0.40
C ILE A 66 -8.38 -5.25 -0.98
N GLN A 67 -9.10 -4.69 -1.95
CA GLN A 67 -8.55 -4.14 -3.18
C GLN A 67 -8.59 -2.62 -3.07
N PHE A 68 -7.59 -1.92 -3.57
CA PHE A 68 -7.57 -0.46 -3.47
C PHE A 68 -6.91 0.20 -4.68
N GLN A 69 -7.23 1.48 -4.86
CA GLN A 69 -6.43 2.42 -5.65
C GLN A 69 -5.80 3.43 -4.70
N ALA A 70 -4.58 3.87 -5.01
CA ALA A 70 -3.84 4.81 -4.21
C ALA A 70 -2.94 5.70 -5.06
N LYS A 71 -2.49 6.80 -4.46
CA LYS A 71 -1.40 7.62 -5.00
C LYS A 71 -0.13 7.32 -4.20
N ALA A 72 0.92 6.91 -4.91
CA ALA A 72 2.23 6.66 -4.33
C ALA A 72 3.08 7.94 -4.30
N THR A 73 3.68 8.24 -3.15
CA THR A 73 4.59 9.38 -3.00
C THR A 73 5.83 8.95 -2.21
N GLN A 74 7.02 9.27 -2.73
CA GLN A 74 8.25 9.14 -1.96
C GLN A 74 8.29 10.25 -0.90
N LEU A 75 8.29 9.88 0.38
CA LEU A 75 8.33 10.86 1.46
C LEU A 75 9.73 11.45 1.62
N GLN A 76 9.78 12.70 2.06
CA GLN A 76 11.01 13.44 2.32
C GLN A 76 10.91 14.19 3.66
N ASN A 77 12.05 14.65 4.17
CA ASN A 77 12.15 15.53 5.35
C ASN A 77 11.38 14.99 6.57
N GLU A 78 10.62 15.84 7.26
CA GLU A 78 9.90 15.48 8.48
C GLU A 78 8.81 14.42 8.26
N GLN A 79 8.13 14.43 7.10
CA GLN A 79 7.14 13.40 6.78
C GLN A 79 7.80 12.01 6.69
N ALA A 80 8.97 11.93 6.04
CA ALA A 80 9.72 10.68 5.98
C ALA A 80 10.17 10.24 7.38
N LYS A 81 10.68 11.17 8.20
CA LYS A 81 11.14 10.86 9.57
C LYS A 81 10.02 10.29 10.44
N GLN A 82 8.82 10.87 10.37
CA GLN A 82 7.63 10.37 11.07
C GLN A 82 7.26 8.96 10.58
N ALA A 83 7.15 8.77 9.27
CA ALA A 83 6.81 7.48 8.67
C ALA A 83 7.86 6.40 9.01
N TYR A 84 9.16 6.72 8.98
CA TYR A 84 10.21 5.80 9.42
C TYR A 84 10.07 5.42 10.89
N GLY A 85 9.71 6.38 11.76
CA GLY A 85 9.45 6.12 13.17
C GLY A 85 8.34 5.08 13.37
N GLN A 86 7.25 5.19 12.61
CA GLN A 86 6.15 4.20 12.63
C GLN A 86 6.61 2.86 12.05
N TYR A 87 7.27 2.89 10.89
CA TYR A 87 7.73 1.69 10.19
C TYR A 87 8.71 0.86 11.02
N TYR A 88 9.71 1.50 11.62
CA TYR A 88 10.72 0.84 12.44
C TYR A 88 10.22 0.41 13.82
N ARG A 89 9.10 0.97 14.29
CA ARG A 89 8.43 0.45 15.49
C ARG A 89 7.77 -0.89 15.19
N ALA A 90 7.14 -1.03 14.02
CA ALA A 90 6.54 -2.29 13.58
C ALA A 90 7.59 -3.32 13.14
N PHE A 91 8.67 -2.86 12.47
CA PHE A 91 9.73 -3.70 11.93
C PHE A 91 11.12 -3.22 12.40
N PRO A 92 11.54 -3.51 13.65
CA PRO A 92 12.84 -3.07 14.17
C PRO A 92 14.04 -3.50 13.32
N PHE A 93 13.97 -4.69 12.71
CA PHE A 93 15.02 -5.20 11.82
C PHE A 93 15.21 -4.33 10.57
N ALA A 94 14.22 -3.53 10.17
CA ALA A 94 14.30 -2.70 8.97
C ALA A 94 15.19 -1.45 9.16
N ARG A 95 15.61 -1.12 10.39
CA ARG A 95 16.48 0.04 10.67
C ARG A 95 17.83 0.00 9.95
N VAL A 96 18.31 -1.18 9.60
CA VAL A 96 19.57 -1.35 8.85
C VAL A 96 19.38 -1.23 7.34
N ILE A 97 18.13 -1.22 6.86
CA ILE A 97 17.78 -1.10 5.45
C ILE A 97 17.84 0.38 5.07
N LYS A 98 18.75 0.74 4.15
CA LYS A 98 18.87 2.09 3.61
C LYS A 98 18.01 2.24 2.37
N ALA A 99 16.69 2.22 2.53
CA ALA A 99 15.73 2.40 1.44
C ALA A 99 14.80 3.59 1.74
N PRO A 100 14.43 4.40 0.74
CA PRO A 100 13.39 5.40 0.87
C PRO A 100 12.08 4.81 1.36
N ILE A 101 11.37 5.60 2.18
CA ILE A 101 10.01 5.31 2.60
C ILE A 101 9.01 6.00 1.68
N TRP A 102 8.01 5.22 1.29
CA TRP A 102 6.94 5.61 0.42
C TRP A 102 5.64 5.60 1.19
N GLU A 103 4.75 6.54 0.89
CA GLU A 103 3.35 6.45 1.27
C GLU A 103 2.48 6.05 0.09
N LEU A 104 1.44 5.28 0.39
CA LEU A 104 0.30 5.05 -0.48
C LEU A 104 -0.91 5.74 0.16
N GLU A 105 -1.29 6.88 -0.40
CA GLU A 105 -2.51 7.60 -0.03
C GLU A 105 -3.71 6.86 -0.64
N LEU A 106 -4.48 6.14 0.18
CA LEU A 106 -5.63 5.37 -0.29
C LEU A 106 -6.71 6.31 -0.85
N GLN A 107 -7.15 6.05 -2.08
CA GLN A 107 -8.16 6.84 -2.78
C GLN A 107 -9.50 6.12 -2.83
N SER A 108 -9.47 4.82 -3.13
CA SER A 108 -10.66 3.97 -3.14
C SER A 108 -10.31 2.60 -2.58
N ILE A 109 -11.23 2.01 -1.82
CA ILE A 109 -11.05 0.70 -1.19
C ILE A 109 -12.33 -0.09 -1.41
N LYS A 110 -12.16 -1.34 -1.84
CA LYS A 110 -13.18 -2.38 -1.82
C LYS A 110 -12.74 -3.48 -0.87
N MET A 111 -13.44 -3.60 0.25
CA MET A 111 -13.23 -4.68 1.21
C MET A 111 -14.07 -5.88 0.85
N THR A 112 -13.54 -7.08 1.08
CA THR A 112 -14.27 -8.34 1.07
C THR A 112 -14.06 -9.01 2.41
N ASN A 113 -15.15 -9.38 3.10
CA ASN A 113 -15.09 -10.08 4.37
C ASN A 113 -16.20 -11.14 4.45
N ASN A 114 -15.84 -12.39 4.23
CA ASN A 114 -16.80 -13.50 4.24
C ASN A 114 -17.22 -13.95 5.65
N LEU A 115 -16.58 -13.46 6.73
CA LEU A 115 -17.03 -13.74 8.11
C LEU A 115 -18.34 -13.02 8.47
N LEU A 116 -18.68 -11.94 7.76
CA LEU A 116 -19.92 -11.20 7.97
C LEU A 116 -21.12 -11.78 7.18
N GLY A 117 -20.92 -12.91 6.49
CA GLY A 117 -21.85 -13.49 5.51
C GLY A 117 -21.22 -13.53 4.11
N PHE A 118 -21.69 -14.43 3.25
CA PHE A 118 -21.09 -14.68 1.93
C PHE A 118 -21.07 -13.41 1.06
N ALA A 119 -19.89 -13.06 0.54
CA ALA A 119 -19.69 -11.98 -0.44
C ALA A 119 -20.03 -10.55 0.02
N ASN A 120 -20.01 -10.27 1.34
CA ASN A 120 -20.12 -8.90 1.84
C ASN A 120 -18.97 -8.02 1.35
N LYS A 121 -19.33 -6.92 0.69
CA LYS A 121 -18.40 -5.94 0.13
C LYS A 121 -18.73 -4.55 0.66
N THR A 122 -17.70 -3.84 1.12
CA THR A 122 -17.80 -2.44 1.56
C THR A 122 -16.91 -1.59 0.68
N TYR A 123 -17.42 -0.44 0.25
CA TYR A 123 -16.68 0.52 -0.56
C TYR A 123 -16.40 1.78 0.25
N TRP A 124 -15.16 2.25 0.19
CA TRP A 124 -14.75 3.54 0.72
C TRP A 124 -14.10 4.33 -0.41
N ILE A 125 -14.40 5.62 -0.48
CA ILE A 125 -13.81 6.56 -1.43
C ILE A 125 -13.38 7.78 -0.61
N LYS A 126 -12.14 8.22 -0.80
CA LYS A 126 -11.65 9.44 -0.18
C LYS A 126 -12.50 10.62 -0.65
N GLN A 127 -13.09 11.36 0.29
CA GLN A 127 -13.80 12.59 -0.03
C GLN A 127 -12.77 13.64 -0.47
N GLN A 128 -12.97 14.23 -1.65
CA GLN A 128 -12.21 15.39 -2.07
C GLN A 128 -12.80 16.59 -1.33
N ASN A 129 -12.05 17.16 -0.40
CA ASN A 129 -12.40 18.46 0.16
C ASN A 129 -12.10 19.51 -0.91
N THR A 130 -13.15 20.08 -1.50
CA THR A 130 -13.09 21.23 -2.42
C THR A 130 -12.72 22.50 -1.68
#